data_AF-A0A2X1KVN6-F1
#
_entry.id   AF-A0A2X1KVN6-F1
#
_cell.length_a   1.000
_cell.length_b   1.000
_cell.length_c   1.000
_cell.angle_alpha   90.00
_cell.angle_beta   90.00
_cell.angle_gamma   90.00
#
_symmetry.space_group_name_H-M   'P 1'
#
loop_
_entity.id
_entity.type
_entity.pdbx_description
1 polymer ?
#
loop_
_entity_poly.entity_id
_entity_poly.type
_entity_poly.pdbx_seq_one_letter_code
_entity_poly.pdbx_strand_id
1 'polypeptide(L)'
;MYPDWQPDADFIRLAALWGVALREPVTTEELASFIAYWQAEGKVFHHVQWQQKLARSLQIGRASNGGLPKRDVNTVSEPDSQIPPGFRG
;
A
#
# COMPACT_ATOMS: atom_id res chain seq x y z
N MET A 1 -12.91 0.43 -11.76
CA MET A 1 -13.50 0.25 -10.42
C MET A 1 -15.02 0.40 -10.54
N TYR A 2 -15.83 -0.29 -9.72
CA TYR A 2 -17.30 -0.14 -9.72
C TYR A 2 -17.82 0.19 -8.31
N PRO A 3 -19.01 0.83 -8.16
CA PRO A 3 -19.49 1.40 -6.90
C PRO A 3 -19.65 0.40 -5.75
N ASP A 4 -20.11 -0.81 -6.06
CA ASP A 4 -20.36 -1.86 -5.07
C ASP A 4 -19.17 -2.81 -4.87
N TRP A 5 -17.97 -2.41 -5.30
CA TRP A 5 -16.79 -3.24 -5.14
C TRP A 5 -16.42 -3.39 -3.67
N GLN A 6 -16.20 -4.63 -3.24
CA GLN A 6 -15.75 -4.94 -1.89
C GLN A 6 -14.47 -5.78 -1.93
N PRO A 7 -13.55 -5.59 -0.98
CA PRO A 7 -12.42 -6.50 -0.80
C PRO A 7 -12.89 -7.85 -0.24
N ASP A 8 -12.03 -8.86 -0.28
CA ASP A 8 -12.35 -10.16 0.31
C ASP A 8 -12.60 -10.05 1.83
N ALA A 9 -13.40 -10.95 2.40
CA ALA A 9 -13.63 -10.99 3.85
C ALA A 9 -12.32 -11.18 4.65
N ASP A 10 -11.36 -11.92 4.09
CA ASP A 10 -10.02 -12.13 4.63
C ASP A 10 -9.02 -11.00 4.28
N PHE A 11 -9.49 -9.84 3.82
CA PHE A 11 -8.63 -8.76 3.34
C PHE A 11 -7.56 -8.33 4.35
N ILE A 12 -7.88 -8.25 5.64
CA ILE A 12 -6.90 -7.89 6.69
C ILE A 12 -5.74 -8.90 6.70
N ARG A 13 -6.05 -10.20 6.57
CA ARG A 13 -5.06 -11.28 6.51
C ARG A 13 -4.22 -11.19 5.23
N LEU A 14 -4.86 -10.90 4.08
CA LEU A 14 -4.17 -10.71 2.80
C LEU A 14 -3.27 -9.47 2.79
N ALA A 15 -3.73 -8.37 3.39
CA ALA A 15 -2.95 -7.15 3.55
C ALA A 15 -1.67 -7.42 4.37
N ALA A 16 -1.78 -8.20 5.46
CA ALA A 16 -0.63 -8.61 6.26
C ALA A 16 0.39 -9.43 5.43
N LEU A 17 -0.08 -10.31 4.53
CA LEU A 17 0.79 -11.07 3.62
C LEU A 17 1.56 -10.16 2.65
N TRP A 18 0.98 -9.01 2.27
CA TRP A 18 1.65 -7.99 1.46
C TRP A 18 2.48 -6.98 2.29
N GLY A 19 2.71 -7.27 3.58
CA GLY A 19 3.49 -6.40 4.47
C GLY A 19 2.73 -5.17 5.00
N VAL A 20 1.39 -5.15 4.86
CA VAL A 20 0.53 -4.09 5.38
C VAL A 20 -0.23 -4.59 6.60
N ALA A 21 0.28 -4.26 7.78
CA ALA A 21 -0.40 -4.58 9.04
C ALA A 21 -1.51 -3.56 9.36
N LEU A 22 -2.74 -3.89 8.99
CA LEU A 22 -3.93 -3.11 9.36
C LEU A 22 -4.36 -3.49 10.79
N ARG A 23 -4.33 -2.52 11.72
CA ARG A 23 -4.75 -2.73 13.12
C ARG A 23 -6.25 -2.62 13.33
N GLU A 24 -6.92 -1.89 12.45
CA GLU A 24 -8.36 -1.65 12.48
C GLU A 24 -8.97 -2.13 11.16
N PRO A 25 -10.24 -2.58 11.15
CA PRO A 25 -10.92 -2.94 9.93
C PRO A 25 -11.03 -1.75 8.97
N VAL A 26 -11.25 -2.03 7.68
CA VAL A 26 -11.50 -0.99 6.68
C VAL A 26 -12.83 -0.31 7.00
N THR A 27 -12.84 1.00 7.15
CA THR A 27 -14.09 1.73 7.37
C THR A 27 -14.83 1.95 6.05
N THR A 28 -16.14 2.18 6.15
CA THR A 28 -16.98 2.50 5.00
C THR A 28 -16.50 3.75 4.27
N GLU A 29 -16.04 4.77 5.01
CA GLU A 29 -15.55 6.02 4.45
C GLU A 29 -14.23 5.86 3.70
N GLU A 30 -13.30 5.05 4.23
CA GLU A 30 -12.03 4.77 3.56
C GLU A 30 -12.25 4.00 2.25
N LEU A 31 -13.16 3.02 2.27
CA LEU A 31 -13.52 2.25 1.08
C LEU A 31 -14.23 3.13 0.04
N ALA A 32 -15.22 3.92 0.45
CA ALA A 32 -15.94 4.83 -0.45
C ALA A 32 -15.00 5.85 -1.10
N SER A 33 -14.05 6.41 -0.33
CA SER A 33 -13.05 7.35 -0.84
C SER A 33 -12.14 6.69 -1.88
N PHE A 34 -11.71 5.45 -1.61
CA PHE A 34 -10.90 4.67 -2.54
C PHE A 34 -11.65 4.37 -3.84
N ILE A 35 -12.91 3.93 -3.75
CA ILE A 35 -13.76 3.64 -4.90
C ILE A 35 -13.97 4.90 -5.74
N ALA A 36 -14.33 6.02 -5.12
CA ALA A 36 -14.59 7.28 -5.83
C ALA A 36 -13.35 7.76 -6.61
N TYR A 37 -12.18 7.73 -6.00
CA TYR A 37 -10.92 8.11 -6.65
C TYR A 37 -10.62 7.22 -7.87
N TRP A 38 -10.68 5.90 -7.71
CA TRP A 38 -10.35 4.96 -8.77
C TRP A 38 -11.44 4.79 -9.83
N GLN A 39 -12.68 5.14 -9.50
CA GLN A 39 -13.77 5.25 -10.46
C GLN A 39 -13.53 6.45 -11.40
N ALA A 40 -13.12 7.60 -10.86
CA ALA A 40 -12.77 8.78 -11.66
C ALA A 40 -11.53 8.53 -12.55
N GLU A 41 -10.56 7.75 -12.07
CA GLU A 41 -9.35 7.39 -12.82
C GLU A 41 -9.62 6.49 -14.04
N GLY A 42 -10.73 5.74 -14.05
CA GLY A 42 -11.14 4.90 -15.19
C GLY A 42 -10.26 3.68 -15.49
N LYS A 43 -9.23 3.41 -14.68
CA LYS A 43 -8.34 2.25 -14.86
C LYS A 43 -9.01 0.94 -14.45
N VAL A 44 -8.69 -0.14 -15.15
CA VAL A 44 -9.16 -1.50 -14.87
C VAL A 44 -7.98 -2.34 -14.39
N PHE A 45 -8.18 -3.02 -13.26
CA PHE A 45 -7.23 -3.94 -12.66
C PHE A 45 -7.96 -5.20 -12.20
N HIS A 46 -7.21 -6.29 -11.98
CA HIS A 46 -7.74 -7.50 -11.40
C HIS A 46 -8.12 -7.30 -9.92
N HIS A 47 -8.99 -8.16 -9.41
CA HIS A 47 -9.50 -8.08 -8.05
C HIS A 47 -8.36 -8.02 -6.99
N VAL A 48 -7.37 -8.92 -7.09
CA VAL A 48 -6.21 -8.94 -6.17
C VAL A 48 -5.37 -7.66 -6.26
N GLN A 49 -5.21 -7.08 -7.46
CA GLN A 49 -4.48 -5.82 -7.64
C GLN A 49 -5.22 -4.65 -7.00
N TRP A 50 -6.56 -4.64 -7.04
CA TRP A 50 -7.36 -3.65 -6.33
C TRP A 50 -7.19 -3.76 -4.82
N GLN A 51 -7.20 -4.98 -4.28
CA GLN A 51 -6.95 -5.20 -2.86
C GLN A 51 -5.55 -4.73 -2.44
N GLN A 52 -4.51 -5.03 -3.23
CA GLN A 52 -3.15 -4.54 -2.95
C GLN A 52 -3.07 -3.01 -2.93
N LYS A 53 -3.74 -2.34 -3.88
CA LYS A 53 -3.84 -0.88 -3.93
C LYS A 53 -4.58 -0.32 -2.73
N LEU A 54 -5.70 -0.94 -2.33
CA LEU A 54 -6.46 -0.56 -1.14
C LEU A 54 -5.59 -0.67 0.11
N ALA A 55 -4.89 -1.79 0.29
CA ALA A 55 -4.01 -2.02 1.45
C ALA A 55 -2.95 -0.92 1.56
N ARG A 56 -2.27 -0.59 0.45
CA ARG A 56 -1.30 0.52 0.42
C ARG A 56 -1.94 1.88 0.70
N SER A 57 -3.13 2.14 0.14
CA SER A 57 -3.86 3.40 0.35
C SER A 57 -4.20 3.60 1.83
N LEU A 58 -4.69 2.56 2.51
CA LEU A 58 -5.01 2.59 3.93
C LEU A 58 -3.76 2.76 4.79
N GLN A 59 -2.67 2.09 4.44
CA GLN A 59 -1.39 2.24 5.14
C GLN A 59 -0.91 3.71 5.13
N ILE A 60 -0.97 4.35 3.96
CA ILE A 60 -0.55 5.74 3.80
C ILE A 60 -1.54 6.67 4.50
N GLY A 61 -2.84 6.52 4.27
CA GLY A 61 -3.88 7.38 4.86
C GLY A 61 -3.85 7.37 6.39
N ARG A 62 -3.73 6.19 7.01
CA ARG A 62 -3.67 6.06 8.47
C ARG A 62 -2.35 6.53 9.05
N ALA A 63 -1.23 6.30 8.36
CA ALA A 63 0.06 6.86 8.79
C ALA A 63 0.03 8.41 8.78
N SER A 64 -0.62 9.01 7.78
CA SER A 64 -0.80 10.46 7.68
C SER A 64 -1.75 11.04 8.74
N ASN A 65 -2.81 10.31 9.12
CA ASN A 65 -3.78 10.76 10.13
C ASN A 65 -3.32 10.51 11.59
N GLY A 66 -2.36 9.60 11.80
CA GLY A 66 -1.88 9.16 13.12
C GLY A 66 -0.62 9.86 13.64
N GLY A 67 -0.11 10.90 12.97
CA GLY A 67 0.98 11.73 13.49
C GLY A 67 2.31 11.01 13.74
N LEU A 68 2.58 9.84 13.13
CA LEU A 68 3.95 9.34 13.09
C LEU A 68 4.72 10.15 12.05
N PRO A 69 5.92 10.67 12.39
CA PRO A 69 6.69 11.51 11.48
C PRO A 69 6.86 10.78 10.16
N LYS A 70 6.68 11.53 9.07
CA LYS A 70 7.09 11.18 7.71
C LYS A 70 8.22 10.16 7.81
N ARG A 71 7.96 8.92 7.40
CA ARG A 71 9.07 8.00 7.09
C ARG A 71 9.98 8.81 6.20
N ASP A 72 11.18 9.10 6.67
CA ASP A 72 12.17 9.87 5.93
C ASP A 72 12.31 9.18 4.57
N VAL A 73 11.66 9.74 3.54
CA VAL A 73 11.77 9.33 2.13
C VAL A 73 13.13 9.84 1.64
N ASN A 74 14.18 9.52 2.38
CA ASN A 74 15.58 9.82 2.15
C ASN A 74 16.51 8.73 2.69
N THR A 75 16.00 7.69 3.36
CA THR A 75 16.79 6.46 3.51
C THR A 75 16.77 5.69 2.19
N VAL A 76 17.53 6.20 1.23
CA VAL A 76 18.07 5.41 0.12
C VAL A 76 18.86 4.28 0.80
N SER A 77 18.53 3.03 0.51
CA SER A 77 19.40 1.92 0.88
C SER A 77 20.79 2.24 0.33
N GLU A 78 21.78 2.42 1.21
CA GLU A 78 23.17 2.62 0.80
C GLU A 78 23.51 1.56 -0.25
N PRO A 79 23.95 1.95 -1.47
CA PRO A 79 24.43 0.99 -2.42
C PRO A 79 25.66 0.32 -1.80
N ASP A 80 25.58 -0.99 -1.66
CA ASP A 80 26.67 -1.85 -1.21
C ASP A 80 27.96 -1.46 -1.93
N SER A 81 28.86 -0.81 -1.21
CA SER A 81 30.12 -0.28 -1.74
C SER A 81 31.28 -1.26 -1.51
N GLN A 82 30.99 -2.56 -1.27
CA GLN A 82 32.03 -3.57 -1.15
C GLN A 82 32.47 -4.07 -2.52
N ILE A 83 33.47 -3.39 -3.07
CA ILE A 83 34.28 -3.94 -4.16
C ILE A 83 35.06 -5.15 -3.59
N PRO A 84 34.88 -6.37 -4.11
CA PRO A 84 35.62 -7.54 -3.62
C PRO A 84 37.13 -7.40 -3.93
N PRO A 85 38.01 -7.83 -3.00
CA PRO A 85 39.46 -7.75 -3.21
C PRO A 85 39.87 -8.71 -4.33
N GLY A 86 40.22 -8.15 -5.50
CA GLY A 86 40.65 -8.94 -6.67
C GLY A 86 40.36 -8.30 -8.03
N PHE A 87 39.53 -7.27 -8.10
CA PHE A 87 39.36 -6.46 -9.32
C PHE A 87 40.62 -5.60 -9.55
N ARG A 88 41.60 -6.16 -10.28
CA ARG A 88 42.69 -5.39 -10.90
C ARG A 88 42.31 -5.10 -12.35
N GLY A 89 42.38 -3.83 -12.73
CA GLY A 89 42.46 -3.41 -14.13
C GLY A 89 43.83 -3.70 -14.73
#